data_AF-A0A4P9W2S4-F1
#
_entry.id   AF-A0A4P9W2S4-F1
#
_cell.length_a   1.000
_cell.length_b   1.000
_cell.length_c   1.000
_cell.angle_alpha   90.00
_cell.angle_beta   90.00
_cell.angle_gamma   90.00
#
_symmetry.space_group_name_H-M   'P 1'
#
loop_
_entity.id
_entity.type
_entity.pdbx_description
1 polymer ?
#
loop_
_entity_poly.entity_id
_entity_poly.type
_entity_poly.pdbx_seq_one_letter_code
_entity_poly.pdbx_strand_id
1 'polypeptide(L)'
;RRGPHLDVVETGKKYIGKADLPGMERDGYDKISINMQDCILSISGDRRAEPVESTHQRYVVERNHGRFQRQIHIPVDVVVANASAKMEHGVLETRLPK
;
A
#
# COMPACT_ATOMS: atom_id res chain seq x y z
N ARG A 1 -4.47 4.23 -14.13
CA ARG A 1 -3.29 3.89 -13.31
C ARG A 1 -3.70 2.73 -12.39
N ARG A 2 -3.22 1.49 -12.62
CA ARG A 2 -3.57 0.33 -11.79
C ARG A 2 -2.72 0.35 -10.51
N GLY A 3 -3.23 0.98 -9.47
CA GLY A 3 -2.64 0.93 -8.12
C GLY A 3 -3.60 0.24 -7.17
N PRO A 4 -3.15 -0.19 -5.98
CA PRO A 4 -4.02 -0.77 -4.97
C PRO A 4 -5.18 0.17 -4.64
N HIS A 5 -6.36 -0.38 -4.34
CA HIS A 5 -7.46 0.39 -3.78
C HIS A 5 -7.05 0.94 -2.43
N LEU A 6 -7.57 2.11 -2.09
CA LEU A 6 -7.07 2.87 -0.96
C LEU A 6 -8.14 3.80 -0.41
N ASP A 7 -8.44 3.62 0.87
CA ASP A 7 -9.32 4.46 1.65
C ASP A 7 -8.52 5.29 2.64
N VAL A 8 -8.96 6.53 2.89
CA VAL A 8 -8.38 7.39 3.92
C VAL A 8 -9.50 7.97 4.77
N VAL A 9 -9.35 7.83 6.09
CA VAL A 9 -10.28 8.38 7.06
C VAL A 9 -9.54 9.33 7.98
N GLU A 10 -10.09 10.52 8.15
CA GLU A 10 -9.67 11.46 9.17
C GLU A 10 -10.42 11.21 10.48
N THR A 11 -9.70 11.27 11.59
CA THR A 11 -10.27 11.35 12.93
C THR A 11 -9.81 12.64 13.59
N GLY A 12 -10.38 12.98 14.76
CA GLY A 12 -9.92 14.14 15.53
C GLY A 12 -8.43 14.12 15.90
N LYS A 13 -7.78 12.93 15.92
CA LYS A 13 -6.40 12.75 16.41
C LYS A 13 -5.39 12.27 15.37
N LYS A 14 -5.85 11.68 14.27
CA LYS A 14 -4.97 11.01 13.28
C LYS A 14 -5.67 10.77 11.95
N TYR A 15 -4.89 10.52 10.91
CA TYR A 15 -5.33 9.94 9.66
C TYR A 15 -5.07 8.44 9.64
N ILE A 16 -6.01 7.68 9.07
CA ILE A 16 -5.90 6.24 8.88
C ILE A 16 -6.06 5.95 7.38
N GLY A 17 -5.00 5.47 6.75
CA GLY A 17 -5.01 4.97 5.37
C GLY A 17 -5.09 3.44 5.34
N LYS A 18 -5.85 2.86 4.42
CA LYS A 18 -5.97 1.41 4.22
C LYS A 18 -5.80 1.07 2.76
N ALA A 19 -4.71 0.37 2.40
CA ALA A 19 -4.42 -0.04 1.03
C ALA A 19 -4.58 -1.56 0.85
N ASP A 20 -5.30 -1.97 -0.18
CA ASP A 20 -5.46 -3.38 -0.52
C ASP A 20 -4.22 -3.93 -1.23
N LEU A 21 -3.43 -4.70 -0.51
CA LEU A 21 -2.19 -5.32 -0.94
C LEU A 21 -2.21 -6.85 -0.74
N PRO A 22 -3.22 -7.58 -1.25
CA PRO A 22 -3.30 -9.03 -1.10
C PRO A 22 -2.07 -9.72 -1.70
N GLY A 23 -1.59 -10.75 -0.98
CA GLY A 23 -0.44 -11.56 -1.36
C GLY A 23 0.92 -10.86 -1.22
N MET A 24 0.96 -9.66 -0.62
CA MET A 24 2.21 -8.96 -0.33
C MET A 24 2.53 -8.99 1.16
N GLU A 25 3.80 -9.14 1.47
CA GLU A 25 4.32 -9.03 2.83
C GLU A 25 5.07 -7.71 3.00
N ARG A 26 4.91 -7.07 4.16
CA ARG A 26 5.56 -5.79 4.46
C ARG A 26 7.09 -5.88 4.45
N ASP A 27 7.61 -6.90 5.12
CA ASP A 27 9.05 -7.09 5.35
C ASP A 27 9.64 -8.20 4.46
N GLY A 28 8.89 -8.63 3.44
CA GLY A 28 9.29 -9.67 2.50
C GLY A 28 10.05 -9.13 1.29
N TYR A 29 10.09 -9.92 0.22
CA TYR A 29 10.72 -9.54 -1.06
C TYR A 29 9.95 -8.45 -1.82
N ASP A 30 8.71 -8.18 -1.40
CA ASP A 30 7.84 -7.14 -1.92
C ASP A 30 8.15 -5.83 -1.19
N LYS A 31 8.99 -4.97 -1.78
CA LYS A 31 9.37 -3.70 -1.14
C LYS A 31 8.19 -2.74 -1.14
N ILE A 32 7.43 -2.71 -0.04
CA ILE A 32 6.42 -1.67 0.19
C ILE A 32 7.10 -0.47 0.85
N SER A 33 7.12 0.67 0.16
CA SER A 33 7.63 1.93 0.68
C SER A 33 6.46 2.87 1.00
N ILE A 34 6.50 3.41 2.21
CA ILE A 34 5.57 4.44 2.69
C ILE A 34 6.41 5.67 2.97
N ASN A 35 6.05 6.79 2.34
CA ASN A 35 6.72 8.07 2.54
C ASN A 35 5.69 9.17 2.73
N MET A 36 6.02 10.19 3.52
CA MET A 36 5.27 11.41 3.67
C MET A 36 6.19 12.59 3.36
N GLN A 37 5.83 13.38 2.36
CA GLN A 37 6.57 14.58 1.98
C GLN A 37 5.58 15.61 1.47
N ASP A 38 5.71 16.88 1.87
CA ASP A 38 4.89 18.00 1.40
C ASP A 38 3.38 17.71 1.46
N CYS A 39 2.89 17.21 2.60
CA CYS A 39 1.49 16.81 2.79
C CYS A 39 1.02 15.66 1.88
N ILE A 40 1.92 14.93 1.21
CA ILE A 40 1.59 13.82 0.32
C ILE A 40 2.02 12.49 0.95
N LEU A 41 1.03 11.66 1.31
CA LEU A 41 1.25 10.26 1.64
C LEU A 41 1.45 9.47 0.33
N SER A 42 2.65 8.90 0.18
CA SER A 42 3.01 8.02 -0.92
C SER A 42 3.11 6.57 -0.44
N ILE A 43 2.35 5.67 -1.06
CA ILE A 43 2.43 4.22 -0.86
C ILE A 43 2.84 3.61 -2.20
N SER A 44 3.98 2.93 -2.23
CA SER A 44 4.52 2.33 -3.45
C SER A 44 5.08 0.94 -3.20
N GLY A 45 5.23 0.17 -4.27
CA GLY A 45 5.90 -1.12 -4.21
C GLY A 45 5.87 -1.84 -5.54
N ASP A 46 6.33 -3.08 -5.53
CA ASP A 46 6.37 -3.97 -6.70
C ASP A 46 5.75 -5.30 -6.31
N ARG A 47 4.58 -5.63 -6.89
CA ARG A 47 3.91 -6.91 -6.64
C ARG A 47 4.39 -7.92 -7.67
N ARG A 48 4.99 -9.02 -7.21
CA ARG A 48 5.40 -10.09 -8.14
C ARG A 48 4.20 -10.82 -8.72
N ALA A 49 4.33 -11.22 -9.99
CA ALA A 49 3.41 -12.19 -10.57
C ALA A 49 3.69 -13.56 -9.94
N GLU A 50 2.65 -14.34 -9.68
CA GLU A 50 2.83 -15.72 -9.24
C GLU A 50 3.49 -16.56 -10.35
N PRO A 51 4.55 -17.31 -10.03
CA PRO A 51 5.14 -18.24 -10.96
C PRO A 51 4.11 -19.31 -11.30
N VAL A 52 4.04 -19.68 -12.57
CA VAL A 52 3.22 -20.80 -13.04
C VAL A 52 4.21 -21.86 -13.48
N GLU A 53 4.04 -23.09 -12.98
CA GLU A 53 4.88 -24.20 -13.39
C GLU A 53 4.79 -24.40 -14.90
N SER A 54 5.87 -24.88 -15.52
CA SER A 54 5.92 -25.09 -16.97
C SER A 54 4.86 -26.06 -17.51
N THR A 55 4.31 -26.90 -16.63
CA THR A 55 3.24 -27.87 -16.89
C THR A 55 1.84 -27.24 -16.88
N HIS A 56 1.69 -26.01 -16.40
CA HIS A 56 0.39 -25.36 -16.20
C HIS A 56 0.13 -24.28 -17.27
N GLN A 57 -1.13 -24.18 -17.71
CA GLN A 57 -1.58 -23.13 -18.61
C GLN A 57 -2.40 -22.08 -17.86
N ARG A 58 -2.16 -20.80 -18.13
CA ARG A 58 -3.00 -19.72 -17.61
C ARG A 58 -4.30 -19.66 -18.41
N TYR A 59 -5.43 -19.80 -17.74
CA TYR A 59 -6.74 -19.67 -18.37
C TYR A 59 -7.25 -18.21 -18.36
N VAL A 60 -7.03 -17.49 -17.24
CA VAL A 60 -7.41 -16.08 -17.06
C VAL A 60 -6.35 -15.37 -16.21
N VAL A 61 -6.09 -14.08 -16.51
CA VAL A 61 -5.19 -13.23 -15.72
C VAL A 61 -5.85 -11.87 -15.47
N GLU A 62 -6.39 -11.70 -14.27
CA GLU A 62 -7.02 -10.44 -13.83
C GLU A 62 -6.24 -9.76 -12.70
N ARG A 63 -5.49 -10.55 -11.93
CA ARG A 63 -4.69 -10.05 -10.81
C ARG A 63 -3.57 -9.15 -11.31
N ASN A 64 -3.60 -7.91 -10.86
CA ASN A 64 -2.55 -6.94 -11.15
C ASN A 64 -1.24 -7.35 -10.48
N HIS A 65 -0.13 -7.18 -11.20
CA HIS A 65 1.25 -7.33 -10.74
C HIS A 65 2.11 -6.20 -11.33
N GLY A 66 3.35 -6.09 -10.88
CA GLY A 66 4.29 -5.03 -11.21
C GLY A 66 4.27 -3.86 -10.22
N ARG A 67 4.96 -2.79 -10.62
CA ARG A 67 5.12 -1.58 -9.80
C ARG A 67 3.82 -0.81 -9.66
N PHE A 68 3.55 -0.34 -8.45
CA PHE A 68 2.47 0.58 -8.15
C PHE A 68 2.96 1.76 -7.33
N GLN A 69 2.23 2.86 -7.46
CA GLN A 69 2.37 4.04 -6.62
C GLN A 69 1.01 4.71 -6.47
N ARG A 70 0.60 4.92 -5.23
CA ARG A 70 -0.56 5.73 -4.84
C ARG A 70 -0.05 6.94 -4.07
N GLN A 71 -0.58 8.10 -4.42
CA GLN A 71 -0.30 9.36 -3.73
C GLN A 71 -1.61 9.99 -3.33
N ILE A 72 -1.68 10.49 -2.11
CA ILE A 72 -2.85 11.17 -1.57
C ILE A 72 -2.38 12.41 -0.85
N HIS A 73 -3.05 13.52 -1.11
CA HIS A 73 -2.86 14.74 -0.36
C HIS A 73 -3.61 14.65 0.98
N ILE A 74 -2.89 14.83 2.08
CA ILE A 74 -3.44 14.93 3.44
C ILE A 74 -3.40 16.41 3.84
N PRO A 75 -4.51 17.01 4.29
CA PRO A 75 -4.64 18.48 4.37
C PRO A 75 -3.81 19.17 5.48
N VAL A 76 -2.95 18.46 6.22
CA VAL A 76 -2.14 19.02 7.31
C VAL A 76 -0.76 18.38 7.37
N ASP A 77 0.20 19.11 7.93
CA ASP A 77 1.49 18.54 8.34
C ASP A 77 1.25 17.49 9.43
N VAL A 78 1.61 16.26 9.11
CA VAL A 78 1.41 15.09 9.98
C VAL A 78 2.74 14.78 10.65
N VAL A 79 2.75 14.49 11.96
CA VAL A 79 3.99 14.17 12.67
C VAL A 79 4.50 12.79 12.25
N VAL A 80 5.33 12.75 11.21
CA VAL A 80 5.86 11.52 10.60
C VAL A 80 6.64 10.67 11.61
N ALA A 81 7.27 11.31 12.61
CA ALA A 81 8.05 10.64 13.65
C ALA A 81 7.25 9.57 14.42
N ASN A 82 5.93 9.75 14.54
CA ASN A 82 5.04 8.81 15.23
C ASN A 82 4.12 8.05 14.27
N ALA A 83 4.41 8.08 12.97
CA ALA A 83 3.69 7.28 12.00
C ALA A 83 3.92 5.79 12.27
N SER A 84 2.87 5.01 12.15
CA SER A 84 2.95 3.55 12.23
C SER A 84 2.21 2.95 11.05
N ALA A 85 2.59 1.73 10.69
CA ALA A 85 1.82 1.00 9.72
C ALA A 85 1.92 -0.51 9.98
N LYS A 86 0.87 -1.24 9.62
CA LYS A 86 0.70 -2.66 9.91
C LYS A 86 0.13 -3.33 8.67
N MET A 87 0.66 -4.49 8.31
CA MET A 87 0.05 -5.37 7.31
C MET A 87 -0.75 -6.45 8.03
N GLU A 88 -2.00 -6.64 7.65
CA GLU A 88 -2.88 -7.67 8.22
C GLU A 88 -3.88 -8.13 7.17
N HIS A 89 -3.96 -9.45 6.94
CA HIS A 89 -4.87 -10.06 5.96
C HIS A 89 -4.82 -9.44 4.55
N GLY A 90 -3.64 -9.01 4.09
CA GLY A 90 -3.46 -8.39 2.79
C GLY A 90 -3.88 -6.92 2.71
N VAL A 91 -4.12 -6.27 3.85
CA VAL A 91 -4.40 -4.83 3.93
C VAL A 91 -3.28 -4.13 4.69
N LEU A 92 -2.70 -3.10 4.08
CA LEU A 92 -1.76 -2.22 4.74
C LEU A 92 -2.52 -1.06 5.38
N GLU A 93 -2.54 -1.03 6.71
CA GLU A 93 -3.07 0.10 7.47
C GLU A 93 -1.92 1.04 7.85
N THR A 94 -2.03 2.31 7.48
CA THR A 94 -1.12 3.39 7.87
C THR A 94 -1.80 4.35 8.83
N ARG A 95 -1.20 4.62 9.98
CA ARG A 95 -1.71 5.56 10.99
C ARG A 95 -0.74 6.72 11.12
N LEU A 96 -1.27 7.92 10.89
CA LEU A 96 -0.50 9.16 10.88
C LEU A 96 -1.09 10.11 11.92
N PRO A 97 -0.48 10.23 13.11
CA PRO A 97 -0.94 11.15 14.15
C PRO A 97 -0.89 12.60 13.67
N LYS A 98 -1.96 13.36 13.94
CA LYS A 98 -1.94 14.81 13.76
C LYS A 98 -0.91 15.46 14.67
#